data_AF-A0A1Y3BGX5-F1
#
_entry.id   AF-A0A1Y3BGX5-F1
#
_cell.length_a   1.000
_cell.length_b   1.000
_cell.length_c   1.000
_cell.angle_alpha   90.00
_cell.angle_beta   90.00
_cell.angle_gamma   90.00
#
_symmetry.space_group_name_H-M   'P 1'
#
loop_
_entity.id
_entity.type
_entity.pdbx_description
1 polymer ?
#
loop_
_entity_poly.entity_id
_entity_poly.type
_entity_poly.pdbx_seq_one_letter_code
_entity_poly.pdbx_strand_id
1 'polypeptide(L)'
;ENHLVHDGHCIGSYPRLNNAPRYQTGDRLRIILDCESQTLAFERDYEFLGIAFYSLPRKPLYPAVSAVYGNTEISMVYLGYPLDG
;
A
#
# COMPACT_ATOMS: atom_id res chain seq x y z
N GLU A 1 -4.40 -12.03 -8.92
CA GLU A 1 -4.13 -10.61 -9.24
C GLU A 1 -4.00 -9.86 -7.93
N ASN A 2 -3.55 -8.62 -7.95
CA ASN A 2 -3.46 -7.81 -6.74
C ASN A 2 -4.81 -7.11 -6.53
N HIS A 3 -5.37 -7.23 -5.33
CA HIS A 3 -6.72 -6.74 -5.02
C HIS A 3 -6.68 -5.67 -3.93
N LEU A 4 -7.50 -4.63 -4.09
CA LEU A 4 -7.84 -3.73 -2.99
C LEU A 4 -9.03 -4.29 -2.24
N VAL A 5 -8.88 -4.38 -0.92
CA VAL A 5 -9.89 -4.91 -0.03
C VAL A 5 -10.20 -3.86 1.04
N HIS A 6 -11.49 -3.60 1.26
CA HIS A 6 -11.99 -2.76 2.34
C HIS A 6 -13.23 -3.40 2.96
N ASP A 7 -13.31 -3.44 4.29
CA ASP A 7 -14.40 -4.08 5.04
C ASP A 7 -14.70 -5.53 4.60
N GLY A 8 -13.65 -6.27 4.22
CA GLY A 8 -13.78 -7.66 3.74
C GLY A 8 -14.25 -7.79 2.28
N HIS A 9 -14.51 -6.68 1.59
CA HIS A 9 -14.94 -6.66 0.20
C HIS A 9 -13.80 -6.28 -0.75
N CYS A 10 -13.64 -7.04 -1.84
CA CYS A 10 -12.77 -6.65 -2.94
C CYS A 10 -13.42 -5.50 -3.72
N ILE A 11 -12.76 -4.34 -3.74
CA ILE A 11 -13.26 -3.12 -4.39
C ILE A 11 -12.61 -2.86 -5.76
N GLY A 12 -11.67 -3.73 -6.18
CA GLY A 12 -11.07 -3.70 -7.50
C GLY A 12 -9.62 -4.20 -7.52
N SER A 13 -9.02 -4.18 -8.71
CA SER A 13 -7.61 -4.50 -8.92
C SER A 13 -6.73 -3.26 -8.72
N TYR A 14 -5.50 -3.47 -8.24
CA TYR A 14 -4.52 -2.40 -8.04
C TYR A 14 -3.08 -2.87 -8.25
N PRO A 15 -2.19 -2.07 -8.86
CA PRO A 15 -2.46 -0.78 -9.49
C PRO A 15 -3.43 -0.90 -10.66
N ARG A 16 -4.07 0.22 -11.04
CA ARG A 16 -4.93 0.30 -12.24
C ARG A 16 -4.08 0.37 -13.52
N LEU A 17 -3.09 -0.50 -13.62
CA LEU A 17 -2.18 -0.64 -14.74
C LEU A 17 -2.53 -1.90 -15.53
N ASN A 18 -2.33 -1.85 -16.84
CA ASN A 18 -2.46 -3.04 -17.68
C ASN A 18 -1.30 -4.00 -17.34
N ASN A 19 -1.60 -5.29 -17.12
CA ASN A 19 -0.63 -6.29 -16.64
C ASN A 19 0.08 -5.91 -15.33
N ALA A 20 -0.69 -5.53 -14.30
CA ALA A 20 -0.15 -5.25 -12.99
C ALA A 20 0.81 -6.37 -12.50
N PRO A 21 2.04 -6.03 -12.10
CA PRO A 21 3.05 -7.02 -11.77
C PRO A 21 2.69 -7.72 -10.45
N ARG A 22 2.98 -9.03 -10.40
CA ARG A 22 2.83 -9.82 -9.16
C ARG A 22 4.00 -9.54 -8.24
N TYR A 23 3.71 -9.36 -6.95
CA TYR A 23 4.73 -9.19 -5.93
C TYR A 23 5.50 -10.49 -5.70
N GLN A 24 6.82 -10.38 -5.56
CA GLN A 24 7.73 -11.49 -5.34
C GLN A 24 8.60 -11.25 -4.11
N THR A 25 9.30 -12.31 -3.66
CA THR A 25 10.27 -12.17 -2.57
C THR A 25 11.39 -11.23 -3.00
N GLY A 26 11.72 -10.27 -2.12
CA GLY A 26 12.72 -9.24 -2.39
C GLY A 26 12.12 -7.91 -2.85
N ASP A 27 10.86 -7.89 -3.31
CA ASP A 27 10.16 -6.66 -3.66
C ASP A 27 10.02 -5.74 -2.45
N ARG A 28 10.15 -4.44 -2.70
CA ARG A 28 9.93 -3.40 -1.69
C ARG A 28 8.75 -2.55 -2.10
N LEU A 29 7.77 -2.47 -1.21
CA LEU A 29 6.61 -1.59 -1.33
C LEU A 29 6.75 -0.46 -0.32
N ARG A 30 6.60 0.77 -0.79
CA ARG A 30 6.44 1.94 0.07
C ARG A 30 4.95 2.23 0.22
N ILE A 31 4.54 2.49 1.45
CA ILE A 31 3.18 2.95 1.79
C ILE A 31 3.24 4.47 1.94
N ILE A 32 2.36 5.18 1.24
CA ILE A 32 2.24 6.63 1.31
C ILE A 32 0.89 6.92 1.97
N LEU A 33 0.92 7.43 3.19
CA LEU A 33 -0.26 7.84 3.95
C LEU A 33 -0.29 9.37 4.02
N ASP A 34 -1.27 9.97 3.34
CA ASP A 34 -1.56 11.40 3.43
C ASP A 34 -2.84 11.59 4.26
N CYS A 35 -2.64 12.04 5.51
CA CYS A 35 -3.73 12.30 6.44
C CYS A 35 -4.50 13.60 6.14
N GLU A 36 -3.91 14.56 5.43
CA GLU A 36 -4.55 15.84 5.10
C GLU A 36 -5.51 15.66 3.92
N SER A 37 -5.03 15.07 2.84
CA SER A 37 -5.86 14.70 1.67
C SER A 37 -6.72 13.46 1.93
N GLN A 38 -6.49 12.75 3.05
CA GLN A 38 -7.20 11.53 3.46
C GLN A 38 -7.05 10.41 2.41
N THR A 39 -5.82 10.17 1.94
CA THR A 39 -5.52 9.17 0.92
C THR A 39 -4.46 8.17 1.37
N LEU A 40 -4.56 6.95 0.85
CA LEU A 40 -3.52 5.92 0.97
C LEU A 40 -3.10 5.50 -0.44
N ALA A 41 -1.81 5.46 -0.70
CA ALA A 41 -1.24 4.99 -1.95
C ALA A 41 -0.03 4.08 -1.71
N PHE A 42 0.41 3.42 -2.77
CA PHE A 42 1.62 2.62 -2.76
C PHE A 42 2.57 3.08 -3.85
N GLU A 43 3.85 2.82 -3.63
CA GLU A 43 4.93 3.03 -4.59
C GLU A 43 5.78 1.76 -4.60
N ARG A 44 6.31 1.42 -5.78
CA ARG A 44 7.26 0.32 -5.95
C ARG A 44 8.38 0.77 -6.87
N ASP A 45 9.62 0.51 -6.49
CA ASP A 45 10.80 0.90 -7.28
C ASP A 45 10.78 2.37 -7.73
N TYR A 46 10.34 3.27 -6.85
CA TYR A 46 10.17 4.71 -7.12
C TYR A 46 9.08 5.05 -8.15
N GLU A 47 8.23 4.10 -8.52
CA GLU A 47 7.07 4.31 -9.38
C GLU A 47 5.80 4.45 -8.52
N PHE A 48 5.13 5.60 -8.64
CA PHE A 48 3.86 5.84 -7.97
C PHE A 48 2.74 5.03 -8.63
N LEU A 49 2.05 4.21 -7.84
CA LEU A 49 1.08 3.24 -8.35
C LEU A 49 -0.37 3.77 -8.37
N GLY A 50 -0.55 5.06 -8.11
CA GLY A 50 -1.86 5.71 -7.99
C GLY A 50 -2.47 5.60 -6.59
N ILE A 51 -3.50 6.38 -6.31
CA ILE A 51 -4.21 6.36 -5.03
C ILE A 51 -5.01 5.05 -4.92
N ALA A 52 -4.80 4.32 -3.83
CA ALA A 52 -5.49 3.07 -3.52
C ALA A 52 -6.80 3.32 -2.77
N PHE A 53 -6.78 4.19 -1.75
CA PHE A 53 -7.96 4.52 -0.96
C PHE A 53 -8.10 6.04 -0.80
N TYR A 54 -9.34 6.50 -0.87
CA TYR A 54 -9.74 7.88 -0.61
C TYR A 54 -10.60 7.93 0.66
N SER A 55 -10.84 9.14 1.16
CA SER A 55 -11.77 9.39 2.27
C SER A 55 -11.41 8.61 3.54
N LEU A 56 -10.11 8.46 3.81
CA LEU A 56 -9.63 7.85 5.04
C LEU A 56 -10.21 8.55 6.29
N PRO A 57 -10.52 7.80 7.36
CA PRO A 57 -11.10 8.39 8.56
C PRO A 57 -10.08 9.30 9.26
N ARG A 58 -10.56 10.40 9.85
CA ARG A 58 -9.74 11.35 10.65
C ARG A 58 -9.49 10.80 12.05
N LYS A 59 -8.76 9.69 12.13
CA LYS A 59 -8.35 9.03 13.37
C LYS A 59 -6.94 8.49 13.21
N PRO A 60 -6.24 8.16 14.31
CA PRO A 60 -4.96 7.46 14.21
C PRO A 60 -5.11 6.19 13.37
N LEU A 61 -4.24 6.06 12.37
CA LEU A 61 -4.07 4.86 11.55
C LEU A 61 -2.73 4.24 11.87
N TYR A 62 -2.66 2.91 11.84
CA TYR A 62 -1.46 2.16 12.15
C TYR A 62 -1.08 1.31 10.94
N PRO A 63 0.20 1.27 10.54
CA PRO A 63 0.63 0.38 9.47
C PRO A 63 0.50 -1.07 9.92
N ALA A 64 0.03 -1.94 9.03
CA ALA A 64 -0.20 -3.35 9.32
C ALA A 64 0.14 -4.21 8.10
N VAL A 65 0.62 -5.42 8.36
CA VAL A 65 0.83 -6.46 7.36
C VAL A 65 0.35 -7.79 7.92
N SER A 66 -0.25 -8.63 7.07
CA SER A 66 -0.70 -9.98 7.42
C SER A 66 -0.11 -10.98 6.43
N ALA A 67 0.37 -12.11 6.94
CA ALA A 67 0.94 -13.19 6.15
C ALA A 67 0.50 -14.54 6.73
N VAL A 68 0.31 -15.53 5.87
CA VAL A 68 -0.19 -16.87 6.24
C VAL A 68 0.79 -17.99 5.90
N TYR A 69 1.89 -17.69 5.22
CA TYR A 69 2.85 -18.69 4.77
C TYR A 69 4.02 -18.82 5.75
N GLY A 70 4.35 -20.05 6.14
CA GLY A 70 5.46 -20.34 7.03
C GLY A 70 6.80 -19.81 6.49
N ASN A 71 7.66 -19.32 7.38
CA ASN A 71 8.96 -18.70 7.04
C ASN A 71 8.87 -17.40 6.22
N THR A 72 7.72 -16.72 6.22
CA THR A 72 7.63 -15.35 5.66
C THR A 72 8.26 -14.36 6.62
N GLU A 73 9.29 -13.65 6.17
CA GLU A 73 9.90 -12.55 6.92
C GLU A 73 9.53 -11.21 6.28
N ILE A 74 9.09 -10.27 7.12
CA ILE A 74 8.68 -8.93 6.68
C ILE A 74 9.35 -7.90 7.57
N SER A 75 10.06 -6.98 6.95
CA SER A 75 10.64 -5.81 7.61
C SER A 75 9.85 -4.56 7.22
N MET A 76 9.45 -3.78 8.23
CA MET A 76 8.78 -2.50 8.03
C MET A 76 9.65 -1.39 8.61
N VAL A 77 9.94 -0.39 7.78
CA VAL A 77 10.79 0.76 8.16
C VAL A 77 9.98 2.03 7.96
N TYR A 78 9.87 2.84 9.01
CA TYR A 78 9.28 4.16 8.91
C TYR A 78 10.27 5.13 8.26
N LEU A 79 9.88 5.72 7.14
CA LEU A 79 10.74 6.63 6.36
C LEU A 79 10.66 8.10 6.79
N GLY A 80 9.73 8.45 7.69
CA GLY A 80 9.48 9.84 8.05
C GLY A 80 8.46 10.52 7.14
N TYR A 81 8.43 11.86 7.20
CA TYR A 81 7.68 12.68 6.27
C TYR A 81 8.36 12.69 4.88
N PRO A 82 7.60 12.75 3.77
CA PRO A 82 8.18 12.96 2.45
C PRO A 82 9.10 14.19 2.46
N LEU A 83 10.28 14.08 1.84
CA LEU A 83 11.20 15.21 1.71
C LEU A 83 10.74 16.18 0.59
N ASP A 84 9.93 15.67 -0.32
CA ASP A 84 9.27 16.36 -1.43
C ASP A 84 7.75 16.09 -1.37
N GLY A 85 6.96 17.16 -1.51
CA GLY A 85 5.49 17.15 -1.52
C GLY A 85 4.96 17.78 -2.80
#